data_AF-A0A7S9SAL4-F1
#
_entry.id   AF-A0A7S9SAL4-F1
#
_cell.length_a   1.000
_cell.length_b   1.000
_cell.length_c   1.000
_cell.angle_alpha   90.00
_cell.angle_beta   90.00
_cell.angle_gamma   90.00
#
_symmetry.space_group_name_H-M   'P 1'
#
loop_
_entity.id
_entity.type
_entity.pdbx_description
1 polymer ?
#
loop_
_entity_poly.entity_id
_entity_poly.type
_entity_poly.pdbx_seq_one_letter_code
_entity_poly.pdbx_strand_id
1 'polypeptide(L)'
;MQDIINSISTYGYIVLFLYSLGGGMVALIAAGILSFAGKMDITLSIIVAAVANTIGDTLIFYVARFNKSSLMPYVKNHKRKLAYAGILAKKHGDKIIFIKKFIYGVKTLVPIALGLTKYSFYKFSVINLISSVLWAVIVGLASYKAGDYFMSVSNYLGEHGYIMPLAMVGLLLGIWLFLQHITKRRKA
;
A
#
# COMPACT_ATOMS: atom_id res chain seq x y z
N MET A 1 14.24 25.91 11.92
CA MET A 1 12.90 25.52 11.39
C MET A 1 13.01 24.94 9.97
N GLN A 2 13.87 25.49 9.10
CA GLN A 2 14.19 24.92 7.77
C GLN A 2 14.83 23.51 7.84
N ASP A 3 15.69 23.24 8.83
CA ASP A 3 16.31 21.90 8.98
C ASP A 3 15.29 20.79 9.27
N ILE A 4 14.25 21.11 10.06
CA ILE A 4 13.16 20.18 10.35
C ILE A 4 12.34 19.90 9.08
N ILE A 5 12.09 20.91 8.26
CA ILE A 5 11.36 20.75 7.00
C ILE A 5 12.17 19.91 6.00
N ASN A 6 13.47 20.18 5.84
CA ASN A 6 14.35 19.40 4.97
C ASN A 6 14.48 17.94 5.42
N SER A 7 14.53 17.72 6.75
CA SER A 7 14.51 16.39 7.35
C SER A 7 13.19 15.66 7.03
N ILE A 8 12.04 16.31 7.23
CA ILE A 8 10.72 15.73 6.93
C ILE A 8 10.57 15.41 5.45
N SER A 9 11.00 16.28 4.54
CA SER A 9 10.93 16.01 3.10
C SER A 9 11.82 14.82 2.72
N THR A 10 13.08 14.80 3.18
CA THR A 10 14.05 13.75 2.81
C THR A 10 13.67 12.39 3.38
N TYR A 11 13.39 12.30 4.68
CA TYR A 11 12.97 11.05 5.32
C TYR A 11 11.56 10.63 4.88
N GLY A 12 10.69 11.60 4.56
CA GLY A 12 9.35 11.35 4.02
C GLY A 12 9.38 10.55 2.72
N TYR A 13 10.26 10.91 1.77
CA TYR A 13 10.41 10.17 0.51
C TYR A 13 11.01 8.78 0.71
N ILE A 14 11.94 8.61 1.65
CA ILE A 14 12.52 7.29 1.97
C ILE A 14 11.46 6.37 2.56
N VAL A 15 10.68 6.86 3.53
CA VAL A 15 9.58 6.11 4.14
C VAL A 15 8.52 5.77 3.09
N LEU A 16 8.17 6.73 2.23
CA LEU A 16 7.26 6.50 1.11
C LEU A 16 7.77 5.38 0.20
N PHE A 17 9.03 5.46 -0.22
CA PHE A 17 9.65 4.45 -1.08
C PHE A 17 9.58 3.06 -0.43
N LEU A 18 10.10 2.91 0.79
CA LEU A 18 10.16 1.62 1.47
C LEU A 18 8.78 1.02 1.72
N TYR A 19 7.80 1.83 2.11
CA TYR A 19 6.44 1.36 2.35
C TYR A 19 5.70 1.02 1.04
N SER A 20 5.94 1.79 -0.02
CA SER A 20 5.36 1.54 -1.33
C SER A 20 5.98 0.34 -2.06
N LEU A 21 7.17 -0.15 -1.66
CA LEU A 21 7.69 -1.45 -2.12
C LEU A 21 6.70 -2.59 -1.79
N GLY A 22 6.07 -2.55 -0.61
CA GLY A 22 5.02 -3.49 -0.24
C GLY A 22 3.66 -3.22 -0.90
N GLY A 23 3.57 -2.21 -1.77
CA GLY A 23 2.34 -1.73 -2.42
C GLY A 23 1.36 -1.08 -1.45
N GLY A 24 1.82 -0.53 -0.33
CA GLY A 24 0.95 0.09 0.66
C GLY A 24 0.39 1.43 0.21
N MET A 25 -0.94 1.62 0.31
CA MET A 25 -1.61 2.88 -0.03
C MET A 25 -1.40 3.97 1.02
N VAL A 26 -1.23 3.59 2.29
CA VAL A 26 -1.19 4.51 3.43
C VAL A 26 -0.08 5.55 3.30
N ALA A 27 1.14 5.14 2.94
CA ALA A 27 2.24 6.09 2.80
C ALA A 27 2.02 7.09 1.67
N LEU A 28 1.45 6.67 0.53
CA LEU A 28 1.14 7.58 -0.58
C LEU A 28 -0.01 8.53 -0.21
N ILE A 29 -1.00 8.05 0.55
CA ILE A 29 -2.07 8.91 1.06
C ILE A 29 -1.48 9.97 2.00
N ALA A 30 -0.65 9.57 2.96
CA ALA A 30 0.01 10.48 3.88
C ALA A 30 0.92 11.47 3.14
N ALA A 31 1.71 11.00 2.16
CA ALA A 31 2.57 11.85 1.34
C ALA A 31 1.76 12.86 0.52
N GLY A 32 0.60 12.48 -0.02
CA GLY A 32 -0.27 13.41 -0.74
C GLY A 32 -0.87 14.50 0.16
N ILE A 33 -1.30 14.13 1.38
CA ILE A 33 -1.79 15.10 2.37
C ILE A 33 -0.65 16.04 2.83
N LEU A 34 0.54 15.51 3.09
CA LEU A 34 1.72 16.31 3.43
C LEU A 34 2.17 17.20 2.27
N SER A 35 1.95 16.75 1.03
CA SER A 35 2.23 17.56 -0.15
C SER A 35 1.26 18.74 -0.25
N PHE A 36 -0.02 18.54 0.08
CA PHE A 36 -0.99 19.62 0.18
C PHE A 36 -0.58 20.64 1.27
N ALA A 37 0.05 20.18 2.35
CA ALA A 37 0.65 21.02 3.40
C ALA A 37 1.95 21.74 3.02
N GLY A 38 2.39 21.63 1.77
CA GLY A 38 3.65 22.22 1.31
C GLY A 38 4.89 21.61 1.97
N LYS A 39 4.77 20.43 2.61
CA LYS A 39 5.89 19.72 3.25
C LYS A 39 6.59 18.74 2.31
N MET A 40 5.91 18.34 1.25
CA MET A 40 6.43 17.45 0.21
C MET A 40 5.94 17.94 -1.16
N ASP A 41 6.66 17.57 -2.21
CA ASP A 41 6.19 17.70 -3.59
C ASP A 41 5.36 16.47 -4.00
N ILE A 42 4.16 16.74 -4.55
CA ILE A 42 3.21 15.71 -4.96
C ILE A 42 3.71 14.92 -6.18
N THR A 43 4.40 15.58 -7.11
CA THR A 43 4.90 14.96 -8.35
C THR A 43 5.99 13.95 -8.00
N LEU A 44 6.96 14.35 -7.17
CA LEU A 44 7.98 13.46 -6.63
C LEU A 44 7.37 12.32 -5.82
N SER A 45 6.36 12.59 -5.00
CA SER A 45 5.67 11.56 -4.22
C SER A 45 5.03 10.49 -5.14
N ILE A 46 4.36 10.91 -6.20
CA ILE A 46 3.76 10.01 -7.20
C ILE A 46 4.84 9.18 -7.91
N ILE A 47 5.93 9.82 -8.35
CA ILE A 47 7.04 9.13 -9.04
C ILE A 47 7.69 8.10 -8.13
N VAL A 48 8.05 8.49 -6.90
CA VAL A 48 8.68 7.62 -5.91
C VAL A 48 7.79 6.41 -5.60
N ALA A 49 6.50 6.64 -5.37
CA ALA A 49 5.55 5.56 -5.08
C ALA A 49 5.34 4.63 -6.29
N ALA A 50 5.26 5.17 -7.50
CA ALA A 50 5.10 4.38 -8.73
C ALA A 50 6.33 3.49 -8.98
N VAL A 51 7.54 4.04 -8.82
CA VAL A 51 8.80 3.31 -8.97
C VAL A 51 8.93 2.23 -7.91
N ALA A 52 8.72 2.57 -6.64
CA ALA A 52 8.77 1.62 -5.54
C ALA A 52 7.79 0.45 -5.73
N ASN A 53 6.53 0.75 -6.08
CA ASN A 53 5.51 -0.28 -6.28
C ASN A 53 5.84 -1.16 -7.49
N THR A 54 6.38 -0.58 -8.57
CA THR A 54 6.83 -1.35 -9.74
C THR A 54 7.95 -2.31 -9.38
N ILE A 55 8.96 -1.84 -8.64
CA ILE A 55 10.09 -2.65 -8.18
C ILE A 55 9.58 -3.78 -7.27
N GLY A 56 8.77 -3.46 -6.26
CA GLY A 56 8.25 -4.44 -5.31
C GLY A 56 7.44 -5.56 -5.97
N ASP A 57 6.51 -5.20 -6.85
CA ASP A 57 5.70 -6.19 -7.58
C ASP A 57 6.55 -7.06 -8.53
N THR A 58 7.55 -6.45 -9.18
CA THR A 58 8.48 -7.17 -10.07
C THR A 58 9.38 -8.12 -9.30
N LEU A 59 9.89 -7.71 -8.13
CA LEU A 59 10.67 -8.56 -7.23
C LEU A 59 9.86 -9.76 -6.75
N ILE A 60 8.61 -9.56 -6.32
CA ILE A 60 7.72 -10.64 -5.90
C ILE A 60 7.48 -11.63 -7.04
N PHE A 61 7.19 -11.13 -8.25
CA PHE A 61 7.01 -11.96 -9.44
C PHE A 61 8.29 -12.76 -9.75
N TYR A 62 9.45 -12.11 -9.71
CA TYR A 62 10.74 -12.71 -10.02
C TYR A 62 11.12 -13.81 -9.02
N VAL A 63 10.96 -13.55 -7.72
CA VAL A 63 11.19 -14.54 -6.66
C VAL A 63 10.24 -15.73 -6.81
N ALA A 64 8.96 -15.49 -7.15
CA ALA A 64 8.00 -16.57 -7.39
C ALA A 64 8.36 -17.45 -8.60
N ARG A 65 8.96 -16.87 -9.64
CA ARG A 65 9.40 -17.56 -10.86
C ARG A 65 10.65 -18.41 -10.64
N PHE A 66 11.69 -17.85 -10.02
CA PHE A 66 13.01 -18.48 -9.97
C PHE A 66 13.35 -19.11 -8.62
N ASN A 67 12.72 -18.68 -7.52
CA ASN A 67 13.04 -19.16 -6.18
C ASN A 67 11.79 -19.72 -5.46
N LYS A 68 11.11 -20.64 -6.13
CA LYS A 68 9.88 -21.29 -5.62
C LYS A 68 10.11 -21.98 -4.28
N SER A 69 11.29 -22.59 -4.07
CA SER A 69 11.66 -23.29 -2.84
C SER A 69 11.66 -22.34 -1.63
N SER A 70 12.27 -21.16 -1.77
CA SER A 70 12.31 -20.14 -0.72
C SER A 70 10.93 -19.51 -0.45
N LEU A 71 10.07 -19.38 -1.49
CA LEU A 71 8.74 -18.79 -1.35
C LEU A 71 7.70 -19.74 -0.72
N MET A 72 7.80 -21.05 -0.99
CA MET A 72 6.78 -22.03 -0.62
C MET A 72 6.41 -22.06 0.88
N PRO A 73 7.37 -21.95 1.83
CA PRO A 73 7.07 -21.91 3.26
C PRO A 73 6.14 -20.75 3.64
N TYR A 74 6.35 -19.55 3.07
CA TYR A 74 5.56 -18.35 3.37
C TYR A 74 4.14 -18.42 2.77
N VAL A 75 3.97 -19.11 1.64
CA VAL A 75 2.70 -19.19 0.93
C VAL A 75 1.90 -20.45 1.31
N LYS A 76 2.49 -21.39 2.06
CA LYS A 76 1.86 -22.66 2.49
C LYS A 76 0.51 -22.45 3.19
N ASN A 77 0.43 -21.46 4.08
CA ASN A 77 -0.80 -21.12 4.81
C ASN A 77 -1.83 -20.35 3.96
N HIS A 78 -1.43 -19.88 2.79
CA HIS A 78 -2.22 -19.04 1.89
C HIS A 78 -2.60 -19.74 0.58
N LYS A 79 -2.38 -21.06 0.47
CA LYS A 79 -2.63 -21.85 -0.75
C LYS A 79 -4.01 -21.60 -1.38
N ARG A 80 -5.08 -21.56 -0.57
CA ARG A 80 -6.44 -21.30 -1.07
C ARG A 80 -6.56 -19.93 -1.72
N LYS A 81 -5.98 -18.89 -1.09
CA LYS A 81 -6.00 -17.52 -1.62
C LYS A 81 -5.12 -17.40 -2.86
N LEU A 82 -3.98 -18.10 -2.90
CA LEU A 82 -3.11 -18.15 -4.06
C LEU A 82 -3.80 -18.84 -5.26
N ALA A 83 -4.45 -19.98 -5.03
CA ALA A 83 -5.20 -20.68 -6.07
C ALA A 83 -6.31 -19.79 -6.64
N TYR A 84 -7.04 -19.09 -5.76
CA TYR A 84 -8.05 -18.12 -6.18
C TYR A 84 -7.46 -16.96 -7.00
N ALA A 85 -6.31 -16.41 -6.59
CA ALA A 85 -5.60 -15.39 -7.37
C ALA A 85 -5.19 -15.89 -8.76
N GLY A 86 -4.76 -17.16 -8.87
CA GLY A 86 -4.48 -17.81 -10.16
C GLY A 86 -5.71 -17.95 -11.04
N ILE A 87 -6.86 -18.33 -10.48
CA ILE A 87 -8.14 -18.40 -11.21
C ILE A 87 -8.56 -17.02 -11.70
N LEU A 88 -8.46 -16.00 -10.85
CA LEU A 88 -8.73 -14.60 -11.20
C LEU A 88 -7.83 -14.11 -12.32
N ALA A 89 -6.54 -14.43 -12.25
CA ALA A 89 -5.57 -14.08 -13.28
C ALA A 89 -5.88 -14.77 -14.61
N LYS A 90 -6.29 -16.05 -14.58
CA LYS A 90 -6.73 -16.75 -15.80
C LYS A 90 -8.01 -16.16 -16.39
N LYS A 91 -8.96 -15.76 -15.53
CA LYS A 91 -10.26 -15.21 -15.95
C LYS A 91 -10.16 -13.79 -16.52
N HIS A 92 -9.38 -12.91 -15.89
CA HIS A 92 -9.31 -11.50 -16.27
C HIS A 92 -8.06 -11.15 -17.11
N GLY A 93 -7.14 -12.10 -17.26
CA GLY A 93 -5.90 -11.93 -18.01
C GLY A 93 -5.11 -10.74 -17.51
N ASP A 94 -4.71 -9.87 -18.42
CA ASP A 94 -3.88 -8.70 -18.14
C ASP A 94 -4.58 -7.65 -17.25
N LYS A 95 -5.92 -7.58 -17.29
CA LYS A 95 -6.71 -6.60 -16.53
C LYS A 95 -6.55 -6.76 -15.02
N ILE A 96 -6.26 -7.98 -14.55
CA ILE A 96 -6.08 -8.24 -13.12
C ILE A 96 -4.89 -7.46 -12.53
N ILE A 97 -3.88 -7.15 -13.34
CA ILE A 97 -2.66 -6.45 -12.90
C ILE A 97 -2.97 -5.00 -12.50
N PHE A 98 -4.00 -4.41 -13.10
CA PHE A 98 -4.53 -3.10 -12.72
C PHE A 98 -5.38 -3.21 -11.44
N ILE A 99 -6.36 -4.12 -11.45
CA ILE A 99 -7.35 -4.25 -10.38
C ILE A 99 -6.70 -4.66 -9.06
N LYS A 100 -5.68 -5.52 -9.10
CA LYS A 100 -5.02 -6.03 -7.88
C LYS A 100 -4.50 -4.90 -6.98
N LYS A 101 -4.11 -3.76 -7.55
CA LYS A 101 -3.48 -2.66 -6.79
C LYS A 101 -4.43 -1.98 -5.81
N PHE A 102 -5.74 -2.09 -6.03
CA PHE A 102 -6.76 -1.50 -5.16
C PHE A 102 -7.29 -2.48 -4.10
N ILE A 103 -6.98 -3.77 -4.22
CA ILE A 103 -7.54 -4.81 -3.36
C ILE A 103 -6.47 -5.36 -2.41
N TYR A 104 -6.69 -5.15 -1.11
CA TYR A 104 -5.81 -5.67 -0.08
C TYR A 104 -5.72 -7.20 -0.13
N GLY A 105 -4.51 -7.73 0.08
CA GLY A 105 -4.21 -9.18 -0.02
C GLY A 105 -4.12 -9.71 -1.45
N VAL A 106 -4.90 -9.21 -2.40
CA VAL A 106 -4.83 -9.63 -3.83
C VAL A 106 -3.57 -9.04 -4.50
N LYS A 107 -3.19 -7.81 -4.14
CA LYS A 107 -2.02 -7.11 -4.70
C LYS A 107 -0.71 -7.93 -4.67
N THR A 108 -0.48 -8.70 -3.60
CA THR A 108 0.72 -9.53 -3.42
C THR A 108 0.55 -10.94 -3.96
N LEU A 109 -0.66 -11.51 -3.88
CA LEU A 109 -0.93 -12.88 -4.33
C LEU A 109 -0.96 -13.01 -5.86
N VAL A 110 -1.41 -11.98 -6.58
CA VAL A 110 -1.49 -12.03 -8.05
C VAL A 110 -0.10 -12.09 -8.71
N PRO A 111 0.89 -11.25 -8.36
CA PRO A 111 2.25 -11.37 -8.88
C PRO A 111 2.88 -12.74 -8.57
N ILE A 112 2.63 -13.28 -7.38
CA ILE A 112 3.08 -14.63 -7.02
C ILE A 112 2.43 -15.67 -7.92
N ALA A 113 1.11 -15.64 -8.07
CA ALA A 113 0.38 -16.59 -8.90
C ALA A 113 0.85 -16.54 -10.36
N LEU A 114 1.02 -15.33 -10.92
CA LEU A 114 1.51 -15.14 -12.28
C LEU A 114 2.97 -15.64 -12.42
N GLY A 115 3.85 -15.35 -11.47
CA GLY A 115 5.24 -15.81 -11.47
C GLY A 115 5.38 -17.35 -11.44
N LEU A 116 4.44 -18.04 -10.79
CA LEU A 116 4.37 -19.50 -10.75
C LEU A 116 3.84 -20.14 -12.06
N THR A 117 3.24 -19.36 -12.96
CA THR A 117 2.69 -19.82 -14.25
C THR A 117 3.60 -19.40 -15.42
N LYS A 118 3.42 -19.91 -16.65
CA LYS A 118 4.25 -19.51 -17.82
C LYS A 118 4.04 -18.06 -18.32
N TYR A 119 3.48 -17.17 -17.51
CA TYR A 119 3.28 -15.78 -17.88
C TYR A 119 4.61 -15.06 -18.15
N SER A 120 4.67 -14.26 -19.21
CA SER A 120 5.90 -13.57 -19.65
C SER A 120 6.30 -12.48 -18.65
N PHE A 121 7.58 -12.48 -18.24
CA PHE A 121 8.15 -11.47 -17.35
C PHE A 121 8.11 -10.06 -17.96
N TYR A 122 8.48 -9.94 -19.24
CA TYR A 122 8.46 -8.66 -19.95
C TYR A 122 7.05 -8.08 -20.01
N LYS A 123 6.07 -8.92 -20.38
CA LYS A 123 4.67 -8.52 -20.43
C LYS A 123 4.16 -8.06 -19.06
N PHE A 124 4.49 -8.82 -18.01
CA PHE A 124 4.13 -8.45 -16.63
C PHE A 124 4.73 -7.10 -16.24
N SER A 125 6.03 -6.90 -16.49
CA SER A 125 6.75 -5.70 -16.05
C SER A 125 6.21 -4.43 -16.71
N VAL A 126 5.91 -4.47 -18.01
CA VAL A 126 5.34 -3.32 -18.74
C VAL A 126 3.95 -2.98 -18.22
N ILE A 127 3.06 -3.98 -18.09
CA ILE A 127 1.70 -3.75 -17.58
C ILE A 127 1.74 -3.30 -16.11
N ASN A 128 2.65 -3.87 -15.31
CA ASN A 128 2.84 -3.50 -13.92
C ASN A 128 3.34 -2.05 -13.77
N LEU A 129 4.24 -1.59 -14.63
CA LEU A 129 4.71 -0.21 -14.64
C LEU A 129 3.55 0.76 -14.92
N ILE A 130 2.81 0.53 -16.01
CA ILE A 130 1.68 1.37 -16.41
C ILE A 130 0.61 1.39 -15.31
N SER A 131 0.26 0.22 -14.77
CA SER A 131 -0.71 0.13 -13.67
C SER A 131 -0.21 0.79 -12.38
N SER A 132 1.09 0.77 -12.08
CA SER A 132 1.67 1.43 -10.91
C SER A 132 1.61 2.94 -11.03
N VAL A 133 1.92 3.47 -12.21
CA VAL A 133 1.81 4.91 -12.50
C VAL A 133 0.36 5.35 -12.37
N LEU A 134 -0.57 4.63 -13.01
CA LEU A 134 -1.99 4.96 -12.96
C LEU A 134 -2.52 4.94 -11.51
N TRP A 135 -2.18 3.91 -10.75
CA TRP A 135 -2.53 3.82 -9.33
C TRP A 135 -1.95 4.98 -8.52
N ALA A 136 -0.66 5.30 -8.72
CA ALA A 136 0.00 6.36 -7.96
C ALA A 136 -0.60 7.73 -8.25
N VAL A 137 -0.95 8.01 -9.51
CA VAL A 137 -1.63 9.25 -9.92
C VAL A 137 -3.02 9.33 -9.29
N ILE A 138 -3.83 8.27 -9.39
CA ILE A 138 -5.20 8.26 -8.84
C ILE A 138 -5.16 8.47 -7.33
N VAL A 139 -4.37 7.67 -6.61
CA VAL A 139 -4.31 7.74 -5.14
C VAL A 139 -3.64 9.02 -4.67
N GLY A 140 -2.54 9.43 -5.30
CA GLY A 140 -1.80 10.64 -4.94
C GLY A 140 -2.60 11.92 -5.15
N LEU A 141 -3.29 12.06 -6.29
CA LEU A 141 -4.13 13.23 -6.54
C LEU A 141 -5.40 13.21 -5.67
N ALA A 142 -6.00 12.05 -5.42
CA ALA A 142 -7.14 11.93 -4.52
C ALA A 142 -6.76 12.33 -3.09
N SER A 143 -5.61 11.88 -2.59
CA SER A 143 -5.14 12.24 -1.24
C SER A 143 -4.69 13.69 -1.14
N TYR A 144 -4.06 14.24 -2.18
CA TYR A 144 -3.71 15.66 -2.24
C TYR A 144 -4.96 16.55 -2.13
N LYS A 145 -5.99 16.27 -2.93
CA LYS A 145 -7.27 17.00 -2.86
C LYS A 145 -7.99 16.81 -1.53
N ALA A 146 -7.93 15.61 -0.97
CA ALA A 146 -8.48 15.35 0.36
C ALA A 146 -7.73 16.10 1.48
N GLY A 147 -6.50 16.57 1.22
CA GLY A 147 -5.68 17.33 2.16
C GLY A 147 -6.39 18.55 2.74
N ASP A 148 -7.24 19.23 1.95
CA ASP A 148 -8.02 20.39 2.38
C ASP A 148 -9.01 20.04 3.51
N TYR A 149 -9.74 18.93 3.34
CA TYR A 149 -10.62 18.38 4.38
C TYR A 149 -9.84 17.99 5.62
N PHE A 150 -8.68 17.34 5.46
CA PHE A 150 -7.85 16.93 6.59
C PHE A 150 -7.26 18.11 7.35
N MET A 151 -6.87 19.19 6.68
CA MET A 151 -6.41 20.41 7.34
C MET A 151 -7.53 21.13 8.08
N SER A 152 -8.72 21.22 7.47
CA SER A 152 -9.88 21.82 8.12
C SER A 152 -10.25 21.08 9.41
N VAL A 153 -10.23 19.75 9.37
CA VAL A 153 -10.41 18.90 10.56
C VAL A 153 -9.25 19.07 11.54
N SER A 154 -8.00 19.17 11.07
CA SER A 154 -6.83 19.37 11.94
C SER A 154 -6.85 20.71 12.67
N ASN A 155 -7.32 21.77 12.03
CA ASN A 155 -7.44 23.09 12.66
C ASN A 155 -8.53 23.06 13.74
N TYR A 156 -9.67 22.44 13.45
CA TYR A 156 -10.74 22.20 14.44
C TYR A 156 -10.27 21.36 15.65
N LEU A 157 -9.47 20.30 15.38
CA LEU A 157 -8.85 19.48 16.42
C LEU A 157 -7.74 20.22 17.18
N GLY A 158 -7.05 21.15 16.54
CA GLY A 158 -6.01 21.98 17.16
C GLY A 158 -6.60 23.00 18.14
N GLU A 159 -7.75 23.58 17.82
CA GLU A 159 -8.53 24.42 18.75
C GLU A 159 -9.05 23.61 19.94
N HIS A 160 -9.27 22.31 19.76
CA HIS A 160 -9.79 21.39 20.78
C HIS A 160 -8.75 20.29 21.10
N GLY A 161 -7.58 20.70 21.60
CA GLY A 161 -6.41 19.83 21.79
C GLY A 161 -6.62 18.56 22.62
N TYR A 162 -7.72 18.45 23.36
CA TYR A 162 -8.14 17.24 24.10
C TYR A 162 -8.77 16.14 23.22
N ILE A 163 -9.22 16.46 21.99
CA ILE A 163 -9.88 15.47 21.12
C ILE A 163 -8.87 14.45 20.57
N MET A 164 -7.64 14.85 20.27
CA MET A 164 -6.62 13.95 19.69
C MET A 164 -6.17 12.85 20.68
N PRO A 165 -5.83 13.15 21.96
CA PRO A 165 -5.58 12.12 22.96
C PRO A 165 -6.81 11.23 23.22
N LEU A 166 -8.01 11.83 23.26
CA LEU A 166 -9.25 11.09 23.52
C LEU A 166 -9.59 10.12 22.37
N ALA A 167 -9.38 10.54 21.12
CA ALA A 167 -9.55 9.69 19.94
C ALA A 167 -8.52 8.53 19.94
N MET A 168 -7.26 8.80 20.30
CA MET A 168 -6.25 7.75 20.45
C MET A 168 -6.60 6.74 21.54
N VAL A 169 -7.04 7.21 22.72
CA VAL A 169 -7.48 6.34 23.83
C VAL A 169 -8.71 5.52 23.41
N GLY A 170 -9.68 6.15 22.75
CA GLY A 170 -10.87 5.46 22.22
C GLY A 170 -10.53 4.39 21.18
N LEU A 171 -9.59 4.66 20.28
CA LEU A 171 -9.14 3.71 19.25
C LEU A 171 -8.38 2.54 19.87
N LEU A 172 -7.51 2.80 20.85
CA LEU A 172 -6.81 1.77 21.61
C LEU A 172 -7.77 0.90 22.44
N LEU A 173 -8.75 1.51 23.11
CA LEU A 173 -9.80 0.78 23.85
C LEU A 173 -10.67 -0.04 22.90
N GLY A 174 -11.03 0.51 21.74
CA GLY A 174 -11.79 -0.20 20.71
C GLY A 174 -11.03 -1.41 20.16
N ILE A 175 -9.74 -1.26 19.87
CA ILE A 175 -8.86 -2.37 19.46
C ILE A 175 -8.76 -3.39 20.60
N TRP A 176 -8.55 -2.96 21.84
CA TRP A 176 -8.43 -3.85 23.00
C TRP A 176 -9.72 -4.67 23.22
N LEU A 177 -10.88 -4.02 23.19
CA LEU A 177 -12.18 -4.69 23.32
C LEU A 177 -12.44 -5.65 22.16
N PHE A 178 -12.12 -5.24 20.93
CA PHE A 178 -12.26 -6.09 19.75
C PHE A 178 -11.36 -7.34 19.83
N LEU A 179 -10.10 -7.16 20.24
CA LEU A 179 -9.16 -8.26 20.46
C LEU A 179 -9.63 -9.16 21.60
N GLN A 180 -10.18 -8.60 22.68
CA GLN A 180 -10.74 -9.37 23.79
C GLN A 180 -11.95 -10.20 23.35
N HIS A 181 -12.82 -9.63 22.50
CA HIS A 181 -14.00 -10.29 21.95
C HIS A 181 -13.63 -11.47 21.04
N ILE A 182 -12.59 -11.32 20.21
CA ILE A 182 -12.08 -12.39 19.35
C ILE A 182 -11.35 -13.45 20.16
N THR A 183 -10.58 -13.06 21.18
CA THR A 183 -9.79 -14.00 22.00
C THR A 183 -10.68 -14.85 22.91
N LYS A 184 -11.79 -14.31 23.42
CA LYS A 184 -12.76 -15.09 24.24
C LYS A 184 -13.48 -16.19 23.45
N ARG A 185 -13.60 -16.09 22.11
CA ARG A 185 -14.23 -17.12 21.27
C ARG A 185 -13.36 -18.37 21.01
N ARG A 186 -12.14 -18.44 21.55
CA ARG A 186 -11.23 -19.60 21.39
C ARG A 186 -11.16 -20.54 22.61
N LYS A 187 -11.95 -20.27 23.65
CA LYS A 187 -12.16 -21.18 24.80
C LYS A 187 -13.63 -21.59 24.85
N ALA A 188 -14.05 -22.38 23.88
CA ALA A 188 -15.27 -23.21 23.94
C ALA A 188 -15.03 -24.41 23.01
#